data_AF-A0A934R705-F1
#
_entry.id   AF-A0A934R705-F1
#
_cell.length_a   1.000
_cell.length_b   1.000
_cell.length_c   1.000
_cell.angle_alpha   90.00
_cell.angle_beta   90.00
_cell.angle_gamma   90.00
#
_symmetry.space_group_name_H-M   'P 1'
#
loop_
_entity.id
_entity.type
_entity.pdbx_description
1 polymer ?
#
loop_
_entity_poly.entity_id
_entity_poly.type
_entity_poly.pdbx_seq_one_letter_code
_entity_poly.pdbx_strand_id
1 'polypeptide(L)'
;MSLEPITIVCGLPRSGTSLMMQILDAAGIRCAGEYPAFEPAELLTGVTSEFIESNVGGAFKLLDPHLHSLPTGKNYRFIMMTRSRRQQSISMVKMMRLTQSVRPGPISGQTMEAMRNNIAIEEAEAIGAISLHGAPILKVRFEDIIERTTPTVWRIADFLNNWSEPEMAAVVKPRSAVCYNGMLEVELVAEREARDAAEKLAPFDPLQCQCHLPPYPCPCTYCEHGEYDRTTV
;
A
#
# COMPACT_ATOMS: atom_id res chain seq x y z
N MET A 1 -5.25 -28.41 8.59
CA MET A 1 -4.66 -27.07 8.66
C MET A 1 -5.40 -26.20 7.65
N SER A 2 -6.18 -25.22 8.11
CA SER A 2 -6.72 -24.20 7.21
C SER A 2 -5.54 -23.34 6.76
N LEU A 3 -5.21 -23.38 5.46
CA LEU A 3 -4.18 -22.50 4.90
C LEU A 3 -4.59 -21.05 5.12
N GLU A 4 -3.70 -20.21 5.64
CA GLU A 4 -3.98 -18.79 5.81
C GLU A 4 -4.34 -18.15 4.46
N PRO A 5 -5.37 -17.30 4.39
CA PRO A 5 -5.82 -16.75 3.12
C PRO A 5 -4.80 -15.76 2.55
N ILE A 6 -4.71 -15.72 1.22
CA ILE A 6 -3.96 -14.72 0.47
C ILE A 6 -4.88 -13.52 0.25
N THR A 7 -4.49 -12.36 0.76
CA THR A 7 -5.28 -11.13 0.65
C THR A 7 -4.90 -10.38 -0.63
N ILE A 8 -5.82 -10.24 -1.57
CA ILE A 8 -5.57 -9.52 -2.81
C ILE A 8 -6.29 -8.17 -2.74
N VAL A 9 -5.53 -7.08 -2.68
CA VAL A 9 -6.06 -5.72 -2.79
C VAL A 9 -6.13 -5.38 -4.27
N CYS A 10 -7.33 -5.32 -4.82
CA CYS A 10 -7.54 -5.13 -6.24
C CYS A 10 -8.39 -3.89 -6.55
N GLY A 11 -8.34 -3.44 -7.80
CA GLY A 11 -9.11 -2.31 -8.28
C GLY A 11 -8.44 -1.67 -9.49
N LEU A 12 -9.14 -0.74 -10.14
CA LEU A 12 -8.58 0.01 -11.25
C LEU A 12 -7.52 1.00 -10.76
N PRO A 13 -6.56 1.44 -11.62
CA PRO A 13 -5.58 2.45 -11.26
C PRO A 13 -6.20 3.68 -10.62
N ARG A 14 -5.54 4.23 -9.60
CA ARG A 14 -5.95 5.45 -8.88
C ARG A 14 -7.27 5.32 -8.07
N SER A 15 -7.73 4.09 -7.82
CA SER A 15 -8.86 3.78 -6.91
C SER A 15 -8.50 3.81 -5.42
N GLY A 16 -7.21 3.95 -5.06
CA GLY A 16 -6.76 3.97 -3.67
C GLY A 16 -6.17 2.64 -3.17
N THR A 17 -5.86 1.69 -4.05
CA THR A 17 -5.22 0.41 -3.70
C THR A 17 -3.91 0.58 -2.93
N SER A 18 -3.06 1.56 -3.25
CA SER A 18 -1.84 1.82 -2.48
C SER A 18 -2.11 2.30 -1.04
N LEU A 19 -3.16 3.11 -0.82
CA LEU A 19 -3.57 3.47 0.54
C LEU A 19 -4.08 2.25 1.31
N MET A 20 -4.85 1.37 0.66
CA MET A 20 -5.27 0.12 1.28
C MET A 20 -4.07 -0.76 1.63
N MET A 21 -3.06 -0.89 0.77
CA MET A 21 -1.83 -1.62 1.10
C MET A 21 -1.10 -1.01 2.30
N GLN A 22 -1.02 0.32 2.40
CA GLN A 22 -0.46 1.01 3.57
C GLN A 22 -1.25 0.70 4.85
N ILE A 23 -2.58 0.62 4.76
CA ILE A 23 -3.45 0.25 5.88
C ILE A 23 -3.14 -1.19 6.33
N LEU A 24 -3.00 -2.13 5.40
CA LEU A 24 -2.68 -3.53 5.72
C LEU A 24 -1.27 -3.67 6.32
N ASP A 25 -0.29 -2.99 5.73
CA ASP A 25 1.10 -2.99 6.20
C ASP A 25 1.20 -2.43 7.63
N ALA A 26 0.48 -1.34 7.92
CA ALA A 26 0.42 -0.77 9.27
C ALA A 26 -0.21 -1.72 10.31
N ALA A 27 -1.09 -2.62 9.88
CA ALA A 27 -1.63 -3.66 10.75
C ALA A 27 -0.64 -4.81 11.02
N GLY A 28 0.54 -4.80 10.40
CA GLY A 28 1.52 -5.89 10.47
C GLY A 28 1.25 -7.03 9.48
N ILE A 29 0.37 -6.84 8.49
CA ILE A 29 0.17 -7.83 7.42
C ILE A 29 1.33 -7.73 6.45
N ARG A 30 2.02 -8.84 6.22
CA ARG A 30 3.11 -8.93 5.24
C ARG A 30 2.60 -8.56 3.84
N CYS A 31 3.06 -7.44 3.32
CA CYS A 31 2.66 -6.90 2.02
C CYS A 31 3.78 -7.07 0.99
N ALA A 32 3.45 -7.56 -0.21
CA ALA A 32 4.40 -7.61 -1.32
C ALA A 32 4.59 -6.23 -1.99
N GLY A 33 5.80 -5.99 -2.47
CA GLY A 33 6.21 -4.69 -3.03
C GLY A 33 6.66 -3.70 -1.95
N GLU A 34 7.06 -2.51 -2.37
CA GLU A 34 7.64 -1.51 -1.47
C GLU A 34 6.72 -0.31 -1.24
N TYR A 35 6.78 0.24 -0.03
CA TYR A 35 6.13 1.50 0.32
C TYR A 35 6.64 2.65 -0.58
N PRO A 36 5.77 3.60 -1.01
CA PRO A 36 4.35 3.73 -0.66
C PRO A 36 3.39 3.05 -1.65
N ALA A 37 3.89 2.53 -2.77
CA ALA A 37 3.05 2.09 -3.88
C ALA A 37 2.59 0.63 -3.74
N PHE A 38 3.43 -0.22 -3.15
CA PHE A 38 3.28 -1.67 -3.03
C PHE A 38 2.98 -2.33 -4.37
N GLU A 39 3.77 -1.99 -5.39
CA GLU A 39 3.69 -2.59 -6.74
C GLU A 39 4.86 -3.57 -6.93
N PRO A 40 4.66 -4.88 -6.67
CA PRO A 40 5.71 -5.88 -6.88
C PRO A 40 6.01 -6.03 -8.37
N ALA A 41 7.30 -6.02 -8.73
CA ALA A 41 7.77 -6.05 -10.11
C ALA A 41 7.40 -7.35 -10.83
N GLU A 42 7.24 -8.45 -10.10
CA GLU A 42 6.86 -9.77 -10.59
C GLU A 42 5.52 -9.73 -11.34
N LEU A 43 4.59 -8.87 -10.90
CA LEU A 43 3.27 -8.74 -11.51
C LEU A 43 3.29 -8.08 -12.90
N LEU A 44 4.39 -7.42 -13.28
CA LEU A 44 4.56 -6.88 -14.64
C LEU A 44 4.63 -7.99 -15.69
N THR A 45 5.07 -9.18 -15.30
CA THR A 45 5.18 -10.35 -16.19
C THR A 45 3.99 -11.31 -16.08
N GLY A 46 3.04 -11.01 -15.20
CA GLY A 46 1.89 -11.85 -14.89
C GLY A 46 1.95 -12.48 -13.50
N VAL A 47 0.85 -13.13 -13.10
CA VAL A 47 0.74 -13.78 -11.79
C VAL A 47 1.15 -15.24 -11.91
N THR A 48 2.25 -15.64 -11.26
CA THR A 48 2.72 -17.03 -11.26
C THR A 48 2.28 -17.78 -10.00
N SER A 49 2.29 -19.12 -10.06
CA SER A 49 1.99 -19.96 -8.89
C SER A 49 2.98 -19.73 -7.75
N GLU A 50 4.26 -19.54 -8.07
CA GLU A 50 5.33 -19.30 -7.11
C GLU A 50 5.12 -17.97 -6.38
N PHE A 51 4.70 -16.92 -7.10
CA PHE A 51 4.36 -15.64 -6.51
C PHE A 51 3.15 -15.75 -5.57
N ILE A 52 2.13 -16.52 -5.97
CA ILE A 52 0.96 -16.77 -5.12
C ILE A 52 1.35 -17.54 -3.85
N GLU A 53 2.19 -18.56 -3.96
CA GLU A 53 2.65 -19.36 -2.83
C GLU A 53 3.52 -18.58 -1.86
N SER A 54 4.38 -17.69 -2.36
CA SER A 54 5.16 -16.80 -1.51
C SER A 54 4.30 -15.79 -0.74
N ASN A 55 3.03 -15.61 -1.09
CA ASN A 55 2.10 -14.66 -0.48
C ASN A 55 1.02 -15.29 0.43
N VAL A 56 1.14 -16.57 0.77
CA VAL A 56 0.26 -17.21 1.78
C VAL A 56 0.34 -16.46 3.12
N GLY A 57 -0.83 -16.16 3.71
CA GLY A 57 -0.96 -15.34 4.93
C GLY A 57 -0.63 -13.85 4.76
N GLY A 58 -0.20 -13.43 3.57
CA GLY A 58 0.16 -12.05 3.25
C GLY A 58 -0.89 -11.32 2.40
N ALA A 59 -0.46 -10.17 1.88
CA ALA A 59 -1.24 -9.37 0.96
C ALA A 59 -0.41 -8.88 -0.22
N PHE A 60 -1.05 -8.72 -1.39
CA PHE A 60 -0.46 -8.01 -2.51
C PHE A 60 -1.50 -7.21 -3.29
N LYS A 61 -1.02 -6.21 -4.04
CA LYS A 61 -1.85 -5.36 -4.88
C LYS A 61 -1.93 -5.90 -6.30
N LEU A 62 -3.15 -6.00 -6.85
CA LEU A 62 -3.39 -6.38 -8.24
C LEU A 62 -4.26 -5.33 -8.93
N LEU A 63 -3.65 -4.51 -9.78
CA LEU A 63 -4.40 -3.58 -10.61
C LEU A 63 -5.06 -4.31 -11.77
N ASP A 64 -6.20 -3.78 -12.23
CA ASP A 64 -6.91 -4.29 -13.42
C ASP A 64 -7.06 -5.82 -13.43
N PRO A 65 -7.66 -6.43 -12.39
CA PRO A 65 -7.63 -7.88 -12.19
C PRO A 65 -8.27 -8.68 -13.33
N HIS A 66 -9.12 -8.06 -14.17
CA HIS A 66 -9.69 -8.67 -15.36
C HIS A 66 -8.66 -8.94 -16.48
N LEU A 67 -7.50 -8.30 -16.42
CA LEU A 67 -6.38 -8.51 -17.34
C LEU A 67 -5.43 -9.64 -16.89
N HIS A 68 -5.66 -10.21 -15.72
CA HIS A 68 -4.78 -11.21 -15.11
C HIS A 68 -5.49 -12.56 -14.95
N SER A 69 -4.74 -13.65 -15.14
CA SER A 69 -5.20 -14.99 -14.80
C SER A 69 -4.64 -15.39 -13.44
N LEU A 70 -5.49 -15.50 -12.43
CA LEU A 70 -5.11 -16.00 -11.11
C LEU A 70 -5.23 -17.53 -11.07
N PRO A 71 -4.26 -18.25 -10.48
CA PRO A 71 -4.36 -19.69 -10.26
C PRO A 71 -5.63 -20.07 -9.48
N THR A 72 -6.34 -21.12 -9.92
CA THR A 72 -7.55 -21.61 -9.25
C THR A 72 -7.20 -22.53 -8.05
N GLY A 73 -8.18 -22.77 -7.16
CA GLY A 73 -8.02 -23.70 -6.03
C GLY A 73 -7.16 -23.20 -4.86
N LYS A 74 -6.75 -21.92 -4.88
CA LYS A 74 -6.03 -21.27 -3.79
C LYS A 74 -7.00 -20.56 -2.84
N ASN A 75 -6.62 -20.41 -1.58
CA ASN A 75 -7.44 -19.73 -0.57
C ASN A 75 -7.27 -18.21 -0.67
N TYR A 76 -8.11 -17.54 -1.46
CA TYR A 76 -8.09 -16.09 -1.61
C TYR A 76 -9.10 -15.41 -0.70
N ARG A 77 -8.85 -14.13 -0.44
CA ARG A 77 -9.88 -13.13 -0.12
C ARG A 77 -9.52 -11.84 -0.84
N PHE A 78 -10.53 -11.12 -1.31
CA PHE A 78 -10.33 -9.92 -2.11
C PHE A 78 -10.80 -8.67 -1.36
N ILE A 79 -10.02 -7.60 -1.44
CA ILE A 79 -10.46 -6.24 -1.11
C ILE A 79 -10.54 -5.47 -2.42
N MET A 80 -11.76 -5.26 -2.92
CA MET A 80 -12.02 -4.53 -4.15
C MET A 80 -12.17 -3.04 -3.85
N MET A 81 -11.17 -2.26 -4.24
CA MET A 81 -11.15 -0.81 -4.13
C MET A 81 -11.92 -0.15 -5.26
N THR A 82 -12.82 0.76 -4.90
CA THR A 82 -13.55 1.59 -5.87
C THR A 82 -13.50 3.07 -5.49
N ARG A 83 -13.79 3.93 -6.47
CA ARG A 83 -13.73 5.38 -6.27
C ARG A 83 -14.75 6.08 -7.15
N SER A 84 -15.14 7.29 -6.78
CA SER A 84 -15.86 8.20 -7.66
C SER A 84 -15.15 8.30 -9.01
N ARG A 85 -15.81 7.84 -10.07
CA ARG A 85 -15.31 7.86 -11.46
C ARG A 85 -14.85 9.26 -11.88
N ARG A 86 -15.53 10.31 -11.40
CA ARG A 86 -15.14 11.71 -11.61
C ARG A 86 -13.78 12.01 -10.95
N GLN A 87 -13.58 11.64 -9.69
CA GLN A 87 -12.32 11.91 -8.99
C GLN A 87 -11.17 11.02 -9.50
N GLN A 88 -11.49 9.76 -9.83
CA GLN A 88 -10.53 8.81 -10.37
C GLN A 88 -10.02 9.22 -11.74
N SER A 89 -10.90 9.62 -12.68
CA SER A 89 -10.48 10.15 -13.99
C SER A 89 -9.58 11.38 -13.87
N ILE A 90 -9.90 12.32 -12.97
CA ILE A 90 -9.02 13.47 -12.69
C ILE A 90 -7.65 13.01 -12.17
N SER A 91 -7.63 12.01 -11.28
CA SER A 91 -6.39 11.46 -10.74
C SER A 91 -5.56 10.68 -11.77
N MET A 92 -6.21 9.99 -12.72
CA MET A 92 -5.56 9.30 -13.84
C MET A 92 -4.89 10.32 -14.75
N VAL A 93 -5.60 11.37 -15.16
CA VAL A 93 -5.04 12.47 -15.97
C VAL A 93 -3.82 13.11 -15.31
N LYS A 94 -3.91 13.36 -14.00
CA LYS A 94 -2.77 13.88 -13.22
C LYS A 94 -1.56 12.95 -13.29
N MET A 95 -1.77 11.63 -13.12
CA MET A 95 -0.71 10.64 -13.24
C MET A 95 -0.12 10.60 -14.65
N MET A 96 -0.96 10.56 -15.69
CA MET A 96 -0.53 10.54 -17.09
C MET A 96 0.30 11.77 -17.48
N ARG A 97 0.00 12.94 -16.90
CA ARG A 97 0.79 14.15 -17.08
C ARG A 97 2.16 14.05 -16.40
N LEU A 98 2.21 13.47 -15.20
CA LEU A 98 3.45 13.26 -14.46
C LEU A 98 4.38 12.28 -15.20
N THR A 99 3.83 11.21 -15.76
CA THR A 99 4.58 10.20 -16.54
C THR A 99 4.82 10.59 -18.00
N GLN A 100 4.45 11.82 -18.38
CA GLN A 100 4.55 12.34 -19.75
C GLN A 100 3.83 11.49 -20.82
N SER A 101 2.88 10.65 -20.40
CA SER A 101 2.07 9.81 -21.29
C SER A 101 1.00 10.60 -22.04
N VAL A 102 0.72 11.84 -21.62
CA VAL A 102 -0.18 12.78 -22.30
C VAL A 102 0.48 14.16 -22.37
N ARG A 103 0.27 14.86 -23.49
CA ARG A 103 0.80 16.20 -23.70
C ARG A 103 0.22 17.20 -22.67
N PRO A 104 1.00 18.20 -22.24
CA PRO A 104 0.48 19.33 -21.48
C PRO A 104 -0.64 20.03 -22.25
N GLY A 105 -1.76 20.31 -21.58
CA GLY A 105 -2.92 20.97 -22.19
C GLY A 105 -4.25 20.57 -21.56
N PRO A 106 -5.34 21.30 -21.87
CA PRO A 106 -6.67 20.95 -21.40
C PRO A 106 -7.12 19.63 -22.03
N ILE A 107 -7.71 18.75 -21.22
CA ILE A 107 -8.39 17.56 -21.72
C ILE A 107 -9.85 17.94 -21.96
N SER A 108 -10.38 17.54 -23.13
CA SER A 108 -11.76 17.86 -23.51
C SER A 108 -12.77 17.23 -22.55
N GLY A 109 -13.94 17.88 -22.40
CA GLY A 109 -15.04 17.32 -21.60
C GLY A 109 -15.50 15.96 -22.11
N GLN A 110 -15.50 15.74 -23.43
CA GLN A 110 -15.86 14.47 -24.05
C GLN A 110 -14.87 13.35 -23.69
N THR A 111 -13.57 13.64 -23.71
CA THR A 111 -12.54 12.68 -23.30
C THR A 111 -12.67 12.33 -21.82
N MET A 112 -12.91 13.32 -20.95
CA MET A 112 -13.15 13.07 -19.52
C MET A 112 -14.39 12.20 -19.27
N GLU A 113 -15.44 12.38 -20.07
CA GLU A 113 -16.65 11.57 -19.97
C GLU A 113 -16.41 10.13 -20.46
N ALA A 114 -15.72 9.97 -21.59
CA ALA A 114 -15.32 8.65 -22.08
C ALA A 114 -14.48 7.88 -21.04
N MET A 115 -13.53 8.55 -20.38
CA MET A 115 -12.75 7.95 -19.29
C MET A 115 -13.64 7.47 -18.13
N ARG A 116 -14.64 8.26 -17.73
CA ARG A 116 -15.57 7.86 -16.66
C ARG A 116 -16.41 6.65 -17.05
N ASN A 117 -16.84 6.58 -18.31
CA ASN A 117 -17.60 5.44 -18.82
C ASN A 117 -16.74 4.18 -18.87
N ASN A 118 -15.49 4.28 -19.30
CA ASN A 118 -14.56 3.15 -19.30
C ASN A 118 -14.28 2.65 -17.89
N ILE A 119 -14.06 3.53 -16.91
CA ILE A 119 -13.92 3.14 -15.49
C ILE A 119 -15.13 2.32 -15.01
N ALA A 120 -16.34 2.67 -15.46
CA ALA A 120 -17.54 1.93 -15.09
C ALA A 120 -17.55 0.49 -15.64
N ILE A 121 -17.15 0.33 -16.90
CA ILE A 121 -17.12 -0.95 -17.61
C ILE A 121 -16.02 -1.82 -16.99
N GLU A 122 -14.80 -1.29 -16.90
CA GLU A 122 -13.65 -2.02 -16.36
C GLU A 122 -13.82 -2.38 -14.87
N GLU A 123 -14.54 -1.57 -14.07
CA GLU A 123 -14.85 -1.93 -12.68
C GLU A 123 -15.77 -3.15 -12.63
N ALA A 124 -16.77 -3.22 -13.52
CA ALA A 124 -17.68 -4.35 -13.61
C ALA A 124 -16.95 -5.62 -14.07
N GLU A 125 -16.06 -5.50 -15.06
CA GLU A 125 -15.21 -6.60 -15.54
C GLU A 125 -14.25 -7.08 -14.44
N ALA A 126 -13.61 -6.15 -13.72
CA ALA A 126 -12.73 -6.46 -12.60
C ALA A 126 -13.47 -7.24 -11.49
N ILE A 127 -14.67 -6.80 -11.11
CA ILE A 127 -15.51 -7.51 -10.12
C ILE A 127 -15.92 -8.89 -10.65
N GLY A 128 -16.31 -8.98 -11.92
CA GLY A 128 -16.65 -10.24 -12.56
C GLY A 128 -15.51 -11.25 -12.50
N ALA A 129 -14.30 -10.83 -12.88
CA ALA A 129 -13.10 -11.67 -12.89
C ALA A 129 -12.77 -12.24 -11.50
N ILE A 130 -12.76 -11.41 -10.45
CA ILE A 130 -12.46 -11.90 -9.09
C ILE A 130 -13.60 -12.77 -8.51
N SER A 131 -14.85 -12.53 -8.93
CA SER A 131 -16.01 -13.31 -8.45
C SER A 131 -15.98 -14.77 -8.92
N LEU A 132 -15.34 -15.06 -10.06
CA LEU A 132 -15.18 -16.42 -10.58
C LEU A 132 -14.38 -17.35 -9.64
N HIS A 133 -13.61 -16.80 -8.71
CA HIS A 133 -12.86 -17.58 -7.73
C HIS A 133 -13.71 -18.10 -6.56
N GLY A 134 -14.96 -17.64 -6.41
CA GLY A 134 -15.83 -18.06 -5.30
C GLY A 134 -15.30 -17.69 -3.92
N ALA A 135 -14.36 -16.73 -3.84
CA ALA A 135 -13.75 -16.27 -2.61
C ALA A 135 -14.50 -15.06 -2.02
N PRO A 136 -14.36 -14.78 -0.71
CA PRO A 136 -14.92 -13.58 -0.09
C PRO A 136 -14.37 -12.30 -0.73
N ILE A 137 -15.26 -11.32 -0.97
CA ILE A 137 -14.92 -10.01 -1.53
C ILE A 137 -15.45 -8.92 -0.59
N LEU A 138 -14.55 -8.08 -0.08
CA LEU A 138 -14.90 -6.82 0.59
C LEU A 138 -14.76 -5.67 -0.40
N LYS A 139 -15.88 -5.03 -0.78
CA LYS A 139 -15.85 -3.79 -1.56
C LYS A 139 -15.64 -2.59 -0.63
N VAL A 140 -14.61 -1.79 -0.89
CA VAL A 140 -14.25 -0.60 -0.12
C VAL A 140 -14.16 0.60 -1.04
N ARG A 141 -14.87 1.68 -0.70
CA ARG A 141 -14.77 2.94 -1.43
C ARG A 141 -13.64 3.78 -0.86
N PHE A 142 -12.83 4.39 -1.72
CA PHE A 142 -11.82 5.35 -1.33
C PHE A 142 -12.40 6.49 -0.49
N GLU A 143 -13.58 7.01 -0.86
CA GLU A 143 -14.22 8.09 -0.11
C GLU A 143 -14.51 7.67 1.34
N ASP A 144 -14.94 6.43 1.56
CA ASP A 144 -15.26 5.94 2.90
C ASP A 144 -14.01 5.85 3.79
N ILE A 145 -12.86 5.45 3.22
CA ILE A 145 -11.58 5.42 3.97
C ILE A 145 -11.21 6.83 4.45
N ILE A 146 -11.40 7.84 3.60
CA ILE A 146 -10.98 9.22 3.88
C ILE A 146 -11.98 9.94 4.79
N GLU A 147 -13.28 9.83 4.51
CA GLU A 147 -14.33 10.60 5.19
C GLU A 147 -14.88 9.90 6.43
N ARG A 148 -14.73 8.57 6.50
CA ARG A 148 -15.26 7.69 7.54
C ARG A 148 -14.22 6.66 7.93
N THR A 149 -13.02 7.13 8.27
CA THR A 149 -11.84 6.28 8.53
C THR A 149 -12.12 5.18 9.55
N THR A 150 -12.51 5.53 10.78
CA THR A 150 -12.73 4.56 11.87
C THR A 150 -13.71 3.43 11.50
N PRO A 151 -14.96 3.70 11.07
CA PRO A 151 -15.88 2.62 10.74
C PRO A 151 -15.47 1.83 9.49
N THR A 152 -14.71 2.44 8.56
CA THR A 152 -14.20 1.72 7.39
C THR A 152 -13.07 0.79 7.76
N VAL A 153 -12.13 1.25 8.60
CA VAL A 153 -11.03 0.45 9.14
C VAL A 153 -11.56 -0.71 9.99
N TRP A 154 -12.57 -0.47 10.83
CA TRP A 154 -13.25 -1.53 11.59
C TRP A 154 -13.77 -2.65 10.67
N ARG A 155 -14.46 -2.30 9.58
CA ARG A 155 -14.96 -3.28 8.59
C ARG A 155 -13.84 -4.06 7.90
N ILE A 156 -12.71 -3.39 7.65
CA ILE A 156 -11.52 -4.03 7.06
C ILE A 156 -10.92 -5.01 8.09
N ALA A 157 -10.72 -4.57 9.33
CA ALA A 157 -10.19 -5.41 10.41
C ALA A 157 -11.06 -6.67 10.65
N ASP A 158 -12.38 -6.51 10.71
CA ASP A 158 -13.35 -7.61 10.84
C ASP A 158 -13.22 -8.61 9.67
N PHE A 159 -13.23 -8.13 8.43
CA PHE A 159 -13.02 -8.97 7.24
C PHE A 159 -11.67 -9.71 7.25
N LEU A 160 -10.67 -9.13 7.92
CA LEU A 160 -9.34 -9.69 7.99
C LEU A 160 -9.13 -10.68 9.17
N ASN A 161 -10.14 -10.90 10.00
CA ASN A 161 -10.15 -11.66 11.27
C ASN A 161 -9.51 -10.91 12.47
N ASN A 162 -9.98 -9.69 12.76
CA ASN A 162 -9.68 -8.88 13.96
C ASN A 162 -8.25 -8.33 14.09
N TRP A 163 -7.80 -7.59 13.08
CA TRP A 163 -6.53 -6.86 13.13
C TRP A 163 -6.63 -5.51 13.88
N SER A 164 -5.47 -4.94 14.23
CA SER A 164 -5.35 -3.69 15.00
C SER A 164 -5.87 -2.46 14.25
N GLU A 165 -7.06 -1.97 14.63
CA GLU A 165 -7.68 -0.78 14.03
C GLU A 165 -6.91 0.55 14.23
N PRO A 166 -6.30 0.83 15.41
CA PRO A 166 -5.62 2.11 15.61
C PRO A 166 -4.43 2.33 14.66
N GLU A 167 -3.65 1.27 14.40
CA GLU A 167 -2.49 1.32 13.51
C GLU A 167 -2.92 1.50 12.05
N MET A 168 -3.96 0.76 11.63
CA MET A 168 -4.60 0.93 10.33
C MET A 168 -5.13 2.35 10.10
N ALA A 169 -5.76 2.96 11.11
CA ALA A 169 -6.32 4.31 11.00
C ALA A 169 -5.22 5.39 10.93
N ALA A 170 -4.08 5.17 11.59
CA ALA A 170 -3.01 6.15 11.72
C ALA A 170 -2.34 6.53 10.38
N VAL A 171 -2.35 5.63 9.39
CA VAL A 171 -1.78 5.93 8.06
C VAL A 171 -2.70 6.78 7.17
N VAL A 172 -3.98 6.90 7.53
CA VAL A 172 -4.93 7.67 6.74
C VAL A 172 -4.79 9.16 7.07
N LYS A 173 -4.14 9.90 6.16
CA LYS A 173 -3.99 11.35 6.29
C LYS A 173 -5.34 12.07 6.21
N PRO A 174 -5.71 12.92 7.19
CA PRO A 174 -6.93 13.71 7.13
C PRO A 174 -6.95 14.64 5.91
N ARG A 175 -7.97 14.49 5.06
CA ARG A 175 -8.13 15.29 3.83
C ARG A 175 -9.56 15.17 3.29
N SER A 176 -9.88 15.96 2.26
CA SER A 176 -11.06 15.70 1.43
C SER A 176 -10.86 14.51 0.49
N ALA A 177 -11.92 13.77 0.20
CA ALA A 177 -11.92 12.72 -0.82
C ALA A 177 -11.85 13.25 -2.26
N VAL A 178 -12.02 14.57 -2.44
CA VAL A 178 -11.73 15.25 -3.71
C VAL A 178 -10.29 14.99 -4.12
N CYS A 179 -10.07 14.84 -5.43
CA CYS A 179 -8.75 14.58 -5.99
C CYS A 179 -7.75 15.65 -5.51
N TYR A 180 -6.63 15.19 -4.96
CA TYR A 180 -5.63 16.08 -4.40
C TYR A 180 -5.03 17.00 -5.44
N ASN A 181 -4.77 18.26 -5.06
CA ASN A 181 -4.14 19.26 -5.91
C ASN A 181 -2.63 19.02 -6.13
N GLY A 182 -2.02 18.03 -5.45
CA GLY A 182 -0.65 17.56 -5.67
C GLY A 182 -0.58 16.04 -5.90
N MET A 183 0.60 15.44 -5.73
CA MET A 183 0.80 14.00 -5.75
C MET A 183 1.17 13.53 -4.35
N LEU A 184 0.20 12.97 -3.62
CA LEU A 184 0.41 12.57 -2.23
C LEU A 184 1.51 11.49 -2.15
N GLU A 185 1.60 10.62 -3.16
CA GLU A 185 2.66 9.62 -3.24
C GLU A 185 4.06 10.23 -3.27
N VAL A 186 4.24 11.38 -3.93
CA VAL A 186 5.53 12.09 -3.96
C VAL A 186 5.84 12.69 -2.59
N GLU A 187 4.84 13.26 -1.93
CA GLU A 187 4.98 13.78 -0.57
C GLU A 187 5.35 12.67 0.44
N LEU A 188 4.73 11.48 0.31
CA LEU A 188 5.01 10.32 1.17
C LEU A 188 6.44 9.79 0.97
N VAL A 189 6.95 9.78 -0.26
CA VAL A 189 8.36 9.41 -0.52
C VAL A 189 9.28 10.42 0.15
N ALA A 190 9.05 11.72 -0.05
CA ALA A 190 9.87 12.77 0.56
C ALA A 190 9.84 12.72 2.10
N GLU A 191 8.68 12.45 2.70
CA GLU A 191 8.54 12.25 4.16
C GLU A 191 9.31 11.01 4.65
N ARG A 192 9.29 9.91 3.88
CA ARG A 192 10.06 8.71 4.21
C ARG A 192 11.55 8.98 4.16
N GLU A 193 12.03 9.60 3.09
CA GLU A 193 13.44 9.97 2.92
C GLU A 193 13.92 10.89 4.05
N ALA A 194 13.10 11.88 4.42
CA ALA A 194 13.39 12.78 5.53
C ALA A 194 13.48 12.04 6.87
N ARG A 195 12.56 11.09 7.13
CA ARG A 195 12.59 10.26 8.34
C ARG A 195 13.81 9.36 8.39
N ASP A 196 14.12 8.67 7.31
CA ASP A 196 15.27 7.77 7.23
C ASP A 196 16.60 8.55 7.37
N ALA A 197 16.65 9.78 6.86
CA ALA A 197 17.78 10.69 7.08
C ALA A 197 17.89 11.14 8.54
N ALA A 198 16.77 11.47 9.19
CA ALA A 198 16.74 11.87 10.60
C ALA A 198 17.15 10.72 11.54
N GLU A 199 16.74 9.48 11.25
CA GLU A 199 17.12 8.29 12.03
C GLU A 199 18.62 8.02 11.94
N LYS A 200 19.24 8.19 10.76
CA LYS A 200 20.69 8.10 10.59
C LYS A 200 21.48 9.20 11.34
N LEU A 201 20.84 10.34 11.58
CA LEU A 201 21.41 11.49 12.29
C LEU A 201 21.05 11.50 13.79
N ALA A 202 20.20 10.58 14.25
CA ALA A 202 19.81 10.51 15.65
C ALA A 202 21.06 10.26 16.50
N PRO A 203 21.31 11.08 17.54
CA PRO A 203 22.45 10.88 18.41
C PRO A 203 22.36 9.49 19.05
N PHE A 204 23.48 8.76 19.05
CA PHE A 204 23.59 7.46 19.71
C PHE A 204 23.11 7.57 21.15
N ASP A 205 22.10 6.77 21.51
CA ASP A 205 21.66 6.63 22.90
C ASP A 205 22.57 5.62 23.60
N PRO A 206 23.46 6.05 24.52
CA PRO A 206 24.36 5.14 25.23
C PRO A 206 23.60 4.12 26.07
N LEU A 207 22.35 4.41 26.46
CA LEU A 207 21.48 3.50 27.22
C LEU A 207 20.94 2.35 26.36
N GLN A 208 20.97 2.46 25.03
CA GLN A 208 20.65 1.36 24.12
C GLN A 208 21.86 0.46 23.82
N CYS A 209 23.08 0.84 24.25
CA CYS A 209 24.23 -0.05 24.19
C CYS A 209 24.09 -1.14 25.25
N GLN A 210 23.72 -2.35 24.84
CA GLN A 210 23.68 -3.54 25.70
C GLN A 210 25.08 -4.05 26.09
N CYS A 211 26.12 -3.24 25.91
CA CYS A 211 27.53 -3.56 26.08
C CYS A 211 28.00 -3.58 27.55
N HIS A 212 27.11 -3.52 28.54
CA HIS A 212 27.45 -3.55 29.96
C HIS A 212 27.73 -4.95 30.56
N LEU A 213 27.94 -5.97 29.73
CA LEU A 213 28.32 -7.31 30.20
C LEU A 213 29.77 -7.65 29.78
N PRO A 214 30.75 -7.65 30.71
CA PRO A 214 32.06 -8.23 30.45
C PRO A 214 31.96 -9.75 30.25
N PRO A 215 32.87 -10.42 29.50
CA PRO A 215 34.15 -9.93 28.98
C PRO A 215 34.34 -10.26 27.49
N TYR A 216 33.81 -9.46 26.56
CA TYR A 216 34.14 -9.61 25.14
C TYR A 216 34.32 -8.25 24.45
N PRO A 217 35.34 -8.10 23.57
CA PRO A 217 35.47 -6.91 22.74
C PRO A 217 34.26 -6.84 21.79
N CYS A 218 33.50 -5.75 21.90
CA CYS A 218 32.29 -5.53 21.13
C CYS A 218 32.65 -5.27 19.66
N PRO A 219 32.04 -5.99 18.69
CA PRO A 219 32.29 -5.76 17.27
C PRO A 219 31.56 -4.53 16.71
N CYS A 220 31.02 -3.64 17.56
CA CYS A 220 30.38 -2.41 17.06
C CYS A 220 31.46 -1.45 16.53
N THR A 221 31.33 -1.09 15.25
CA THR A 221 32.23 -0.19 14.51
C THR A 221 32.38 1.22 15.14
N TYR A 222 31.58 1.56 16.14
CA TYR A 222 31.61 2.85 16.83
C TYR A 222 32.52 2.89 18.08
N CYS A 223 32.81 1.74 18.73
CA CYS A 223 33.76 1.73 19.85
C CYS A 223 35.22 1.90 19.39
N GLU A 224 35.53 1.67 18.11
CA GLU A 224 36.89 1.82 17.57
C GLU A 224 37.26 3.27 17.21
N HIS A 225 36.29 4.20 17.20
CA HIS A 225 36.50 5.60 16.80
C HIS A 225 36.18 6.64 17.88
N GLY A 226 35.72 6.20 19.06
CA GLY A 226 35.51 7.09 20.19
C GLY A 226 36.72 7.11 21.11
N GLU A 227 37.47 8.21 21.12
CA GLU A 227 38.35 8.58 22.25
C GLU A 227 37.48 8.78 23.50
N TYR A 228 37.09 7.69 24.16
CA TYR A 228 36.53 7.75 25.50
C TYR A 228 37.71 7.81 26.46
N ASP A 229 38.17 9.03 26.74
CA ASP A 229 39.19 9.31 27.73
C ASP A 229 38.71 8.82 29.11
N ARG A 230 39.35 7.75 29.60
CA ARG A 230 39.03 7.13 30.90
C ARG A 230 39.77 7.78 32.07
N THR A 231 40.13 9.07 32.01
CA THR A 231 40.97 9.69 33.05
C THR A 231 40.28 10.59 34.08
N THR A 232 38.96 10.70 34.08
CA THR A 232 38.25 11.37 35.20
C THR A 232 37.50 10.38 36.09
N VAL A 233 38.22 9.89 37.10
CA VAL A 233 37.70 9.50 38.43
C VAL A 233 38.27 10.49 39.44
#